data_AF-A0A660TWH4-F1
#
_entry.id   AF-A0A660TWH4-F1
#
_cell.length_a   1.000
_cell.length_b   1.000
_cell.length_c   1.000
_cell.angle_alpha   90.00
_cell.angle_beta   90.00
_cell.angle_gamma   90.00
#
_symmetry.space_group_name_H-M   'P 1'
#
loop_
_entity.id
_entity.type
_entity.pdbx_description
1 polymer ?
#
loop_
_entity_poly.entity_id
_entity_poly.type
_entity_poly.pdbx_seq_one_letter_code
_entity_poly.pdbx_strand_id
1 'polypeptide(L)'
;MSNDNSDLDPEIAELLGISLEPEEKPIEFSDTGKPINRKELKEIDLTKILKDSGAYNRIISEAGEYGARFHNLLIKYTKSVDKDEKSMYREKLIPAYWNMLAALIDNLFDYLTDEKQALFRYGLLKSSFIDDTQKEVLLHINRNPKIPDFYFIDEWLLMVGNGTIKQSAVDETIKMKKKSPSFVREKLERKLGSKEAELANLKQKVEQHEMLEKSLKSSVSIILNHERLSEYGNIIAPYTNEQKKALSQMQDIIKDLLKSDREIEGIYRQIRYLEDEIRDLKQKAGEVVEELNTKTVREEFMTVRQMIKMTAGRQGNHFPFLIKSYMPKNIRDVGDKETVNNILIEVERIDPGIFIRRYKKNEHRIVPHIIIVPSYGDFGICWEPFERINRATSKGRLAIPMFPRDIKTAILYALGDLRWQIAKEKALHHWMEEGLTGHYYDYIQSNKIKGDLKESFIQDYILWIKYESQGLQKLHKDVREIFWRYIPFPQELKEMLKNRGYYYAELYKKDQNRALSRGY
;
A
#
# COMPACT_ATOMS: atom_id res chain seq x y z
N MET A 1 45.70 30.24 -5.37
CA MET A 1 46.89 29.37 -5.19
C MET A 1 46.71 28.20 -6.14
N SER A 2 47.73 27.96 -6.94
CA SER A 2 47.78 27.07 -8.11
C SER A 2 47.44 25.62 -7.77
N ASN A 3 46.67 25.00 -8.68
CA ASN A 3 46.52 23.56 -8.81
C ASN A 3 47.88 22.94 -9.13
N ASP A 4 48.44 22.19 -8.19
CA ASP A 4 49.41 21.12 -8.46
C ASP A 4 48.87 19.88 -7.74
N ASN A 5 48.14 19.07 -8.49
CA ASN A 5 47.70 17.73 -8.08
C ASN A 5 47.89 16.76 -9.27
N SER A 6 48.95 16.98 -10.04
CA SER A 6 49.46 16.02 -11.01
C SER A 6 50.58 15.23 -10.34
N ASP A 7 50.42 13.90 -10.34
CA ASP A 7 51.36 12.87 -9.87
C ASP A 7 51.45 12.61 -8.37
N LEU A 8 50.32 12.23 -7.77
CA LEU A 8 50.35 11.37 -6.58
C LEU A 8 50.45 9.90 -7.01
N ASP A 9 51.52 9.25 -6.55
CA ASP A 9 51.83 7.83 -6.77
C ASP A 9 50.64 6.93 -6.35
N PRO A 10 50.15 6.02 -7.21
CA PRO A 10 49.02 5.14 -6.91
C PRO A 10 49.14 4.36 -5.58
N GLU A 11 50.36 3.95 -5.21
CA GLU A 11 50.61 3.24 -3.94
C GLU A 11 50.44 4.15 -2.71
N ILE A 12 50.73 5.45 -2.84
CA ILE A 12 50.61 6.43 -1.74
C ILE A 12 49.15 6.84 -1.54
N ALA A 13 48.35 6.90 -2.61
CA ALA A 13 46.92 7.17 -2.54
C ALA A 13 46.14 6.02 -1.87
N GLU A 14 46.54 4.77 -2.11
CA GLU A 14 45.98 3.58 -1.47
C GLU A 14 46.29 3.53 0.04
N LEU A 15 47.50 3.96 0.43
CA LEU A 15 47.96 4.02 1.82
C LEU A 15 47.29 5.15 2.64
N LEU A 16 46.82 6.22 1.98
CA LEU A 16 46.12 7.35 2.59
C LEU A 16 44.59 7.19 2.62
N GLY A 17 44.04 6.10 2.09
CA GLY A 17 42.58 5.88 2.03
C GLY A 17 41.84 6.90 1.16
N ILE A 18 42.54 7.57 0.25
CA ILE A 18 41.95 8.56 -0.66
C ILE A 18 41.46 7.81 -1.90
N SER A 19 40.14 7.65 -2.02
CA SER A 19 39.48 7.19 -3.25
C SER A 19 39.84 8.13 -4.41
N LEU A 20 40.72 7.70 -5.31
CA LEU A 20 41.00 8.39 -6.60
C LEU A 20 39.84 8.28 -7.60
N GLU A 21 38.81 7.50 -7.31
CA GLU A 21 37.58 7.51 -8.12
C GLU A 21 36.76 8.76 -7.76
N PRO A 22 36.36 9.59 -8.75
CA PRO A 22 35.55 10.78 -8.50
C PRO A 22 34.29 10.41 -7.72
N GLU A 23 34.00 11.18 -6.67
CA GLU A 23 32.78 11.03 -5.87
C GLU A 23 31.55 10.85 -6.78
N GLU A 24 30.71 9.89 -6.43
CA GLU A 24 29.49 9.57 -7.17
C GLU A 24 28.56 10.78 -7.24
N LYS A 25 28.59 11.48 -8.38
CA LYS A 25 27.55 12.46 -8.68
C LYS A 25 26.25 11.72 -9.01
N PRO A 26 25.13 12.01 -8.31
CA PRO A 26 23.82 11.56 -8.72
C PRO A 26 23.54 11.96 -10.17
N ILE A 27 22.68 11.20 -10.86
CA ILE A 27 22.21 11.63 -12.18
C ILE A 27 21.53 12.99 -12.04
N GLU A 28 22.11 14.01 -12.67
CA GLU A 28 21.48 15.31 -12.83
C GLU A 28 20.51 15.23 -13.99
N PHE A 29 19.23 15.07 -13.67
CA PHE A 29 18.17 15.07 -14.65
C PHE A 29 17.86 16.51 -15.12
N SER A 30 17.54 16.69 -16.41
CA SER A 30 17.02 17.99 -16.87
C SER A 30 15.69 18.28 -16.18
N ASP A 31 15.50 19.53 -15.75
CA ASP A 31 14.29 19.97 -15.06
C ASP A 31 13.04 19.98 -15.97
N THR A 32 13.25 19.85 -17.28
CA THR A 32 12.22 19.71 -18.32
C THR A 32 11.93 18.23 -18.58
N GLY A 33 10.69 17.81 -18.31
CA GLY A 33 10.16 16.50 -18.70
C GLY A 33 9.61 16.53 -20.12
N LYS A 34 9.68 15.40 -20.82
CA LYS A 34 9.00 15.18 -22.11
C LYS A 34 7.52 14.80 -21.86
N PRO A 35 6.58 15.21 -22.73
CA PRO A 35 5.18 14.80 -22.61
C PRO A 35 5.04 13.28 -22.78
N ILE A 36 4.18 12.68 -21.97
CA ILE A 36 3.93 11.23 -21.97
C ILE A 36 2.70 10.90 -22.81
N ASN A 37 2.85 9.98 -23.76
CA ASN A 37 1.72 9.31 -24.39
C ASN A 37 1.22 8.18 -23.49
N ARG A 38 -0.10 8.10 -23.28
CA ARG A 38 -0.71 7.03 -22.48
C ARG A 38 -0.32 5.67 -23.04
N LYS A 39 0.12 4.77 -22.15
CA LYS A 39 0.46 3.39 -22.51
C LYS A 39 -0.38 2.39 -21.75
N GLU A 40 -0.80 1.35 -22.47
CA GLU A 40 -1.41 0.16 -21.89
C GLU A 40 -0.34 -0.84 -21.45
N LEU A 41 -0.65 -1.56 -20.37
CA LEU A 41 0.19 -2.63 -19.86
C LEU A 41 0.10 -3.84 -20.77
N LYS A 42 1.26 -4.29 -21.25
CA LYS A 42 1.40 -5.56 -21.95
C LYS A 42 1.86 -6.64 -20.98
N GLU A 43 1.38 -7.85 -21.23
CA GLU A 43 1.83 -9.05 -20.51
C GLU A 43 3.28 -9.37 -20.92
N ILE A 44 4.12 -9.68 -19.94
CA ILE A 44 5.54 -9.94 -20.15
C ILE A 44 5.70 -11.39 -20.64
N ASP A 45 6.35 -11.60 -21.80
CA ASP A 45 6.79 -12.94 -22.21
C ASP A 45 8.08 -13.33 -21.46
N LEU A 46 7.91 -13.68 -20.19
CA LEU A 46 9.04 -14.03 -19.32
C LEU A 46 9.74 -15.32 -19.77
N THR A 47 9.03 -16.23 -20.43
CA THR A 47 9.60 -17.48 -20.95
C THR A 47 10.65 -17.19 -22.02
N LYS A 48 10.38 -16.22 -22.89
CA LYS A 48 11.35 -15.75 -23.90
C LYS A 48 12.55 -15.08 -23.23
N ILE A 49 12.33 -14.18 -22.28
CA ILE A 49 13.42 -13.46 -21.58
C ILE A 49 14.36 -14.45 -20.88
N LEU A 50 13.82 -15.46 -20.21
CA LEU A 50 14.64 -16.43 -19.47
C LEU A 50 15.55 -17.27 -20.38
N LYS A 51 15.17 -17.44 -21.65
CA LYS A 51 15.95 -18.14 -22.68
C LYS A 51 16.88 -17.21 -23.47
N ASP A 52 16.63 -15.90 -23.45
CA ASP A 52 17.36 -14.92 -24.25
C ASP A 52 18.67 -14.49 -23.57
N SER A 53 19.80 -14.93 -24.13
CA SER A 53 21.13 -14.55 -23.65
C SER A 53 21.51 -13.09 -23.92
N GLY A 54 20.82 -12.42 -24.85
CA GLY A 54 21.05 -11.03 -25.26
C GLY A 54 20.23 -9.99 -24.48
N ALA A 55 19.23 -10.42 -23.69
CA ALA A 55 18.36 -9.53 -22.92
C ALA A 55 19.15 -8.55 -22.02
N TYR A 56 20.14 -9.08 -21.31
CA TYR A 56 21.03 -8.28 -20.46
C TYR A 56 21.78 -7.21 -21.25
N ASN A 57 22.39 -7.57 -22.38
CA ASN A 57 23.18 -6.63 -23.18
C ASN A 57 22.33 -5.49 -23.73
N ARG A 58 21.07 -5.75 -24.11
CA ARG A 58 20.15 -4.70 -24.57
C ARG A 58 19.85 -3.67 -23.47
N ILE A 59 19.59 -4.12 -22.24
CA ILE A 59 19.40 -3.24 -21.08
C ILE A 59 20.64 -2.36 -20.86
N ILE A 60 21.83 -2.98 -20.86
CA ILE A 60 23.10 -2.28 -20.62
C ILE A 60 23.38 -1.25 -21.72
N SER A 61 23.22 -1.62 -22.99
CA SER A 61 23.46 -0.73 -24.12
C SER A 61 22.50 0.46 -24.10
N GLU A 62 21.23 0.26 -23.74
CA GLU A 62 20.25 1.33 -23.70
C GLU A 62 20.49 2.32 -22.55
N ALA A 63 21.00 1.85 -21.42
CA ALA A 63 21.38 2.72 -20.30
C ALA A 63 22.68 3.52 -20.56
N GLY A 64 23.31 3.36 -21.73
CA GLY A 64 24.49 4.13 -22.15
C GLY A 64 25.67 3.99 -21.19
N GLU A 65 26.29 5.13 -20.83
CA GLU A 65 27.45 5.18 -19.93
C GLU A 65 27.15 4.59 -18.54
N TYR A 66 25.92 4.80 -18.02
CA TYR A 66 25.49 4.25 -16.73
C TYR A 66 25.40 2.71 -16.78
N GLY A 67 24.92 2.16 -17.90
CA GLY A 67 24.91 0.72 -18.14
C GLY A 67 26.32 0.14 -18.21
N ALA A 68 27.21 0.77 -19.00
CA ALA A 68 28.60 0.32 -19.13
C ALA A 68 29.34 0.34 -17.78
N ARG A 69 29.15 1.40 -16.97
CA ARG A 69 29.70 1.49 -15.62
C ARG A 69 29.19 0.38 -14.71
N PHE A 70 27.87 0.13 -14.70
CA PHE A 70 27.27 -0.95 -13.92
C PHE A 70 27.82 -2.32 -14.34
N HIS A 71 27.94 -2.58 -15.65
CA HIS A 71 28.51 -3.82 -16.18
C HIS A 71 29.95 -4.05 -15.71
N ASN A 72 30.79 -3.02 -15.78
CA ASN A 72 32.19 -3.09 -15.34
C ASN A 72 32.29 -3.41 -13.84
N LEU A 73 31.49 -2.75 -13.00
CA LEU A 73 31.44 -3.04 -11.56
C LEU A 73 30.92 -4.44 -11.27
N LEU A 74 29.92 -4.92 -12.03
CA LEU A 74 29.37 -6.25 -11.89
C LEU A 74 30.40 -7.34 -12.21
N ILE A 75 31.23 -7.14 -13.25
CA ILE A 75 32.34 -8.04 -13.58
C ILE A 75 33.35 -8.09 -12.43
N LYS A 76 33.77 -6.93 -11.91
CA LYS A 76 34.70 -6.84 -10.79
C LYS A 76 34.16 -7.55 -9.54
N TYR A 77 32.90 -7.28 -9.18
CA TYR A 77 32.21 -7.93 -8.06
C TYR A 77 32.08 -9.46 -8.21
N THR A 78 31.88 -9.94 -9.44
CA THR A 78 31.72 -11.39 -9.69
C THR A 78 33.06 -12.11 -9.67
N LYS A 79 34.14 -11.45 -10.10
CA LYS A 79 35.51 -12.00 -10.12
C LYS A 79 36.23 -11.90 -8.78
N SER A 80 35.84 -10.97 -7.90
CA SER A 80 36.49 -10.80 -6.61
C SER A 80 36.27 -12.03 -5.70
N VAL A 81 37.38 -12.55 -5.19
CA VAL A 81 37.42 -13.69 -4.26
C VAL A 81 37.58 -13.20 -2.82
N ASP A 82 38.33 -12.11 -2.64
CA ASP A 82 38.53 -11.48 -1.34
C ASP A 82 37.24 -10.86 -0.79
N LYS A 83 37.02 -11.00 0.52
CA LYS A 83 35.77 -10.60 1.17
C LYS A 83 35.64 -9.07 1.27
N ASP A 84 36.73 -8.37 1.53
CA ASP A 84 36.74 -6.93 1.73
C ASP A 84 36.62 -6.23 0.38
N GLU A 85 37.36 -6.70 -0.63
CA GLU A 85 37.24 -6.23 -2.02
C GLU A 85 35.82 -6.43 -2.57
N LYS A 86 35.22 -7.60 -2.29
CA LYS A 86 33.83 -7.90 -2.67
C LYS A 86 32.81 -7.02 -1.96
N SER A 87 33.05 -6.67 -0.70
CA SER A 87 32.21 -5.72 0.04
C SER A 87 32.31 -4.32 -0.56
N MET A 88 33.53 -3.85 -0.86
CA MET A 88 33.77 -2.56 -1.50
C MET A 88 33.05 -2.48 -2.86
N TYR A 89 33.20 -3.47 -3.74
CA TYR A 89 32.48 -3.46 -5.01
C TYR A 89 30.97 -3.57 -4.85
N ARG A 90 30.48 -4.30 -3.84
CA ARG A 90 29.03 -4.34 -3.53
C ARG A 90 28.50 -2.96 -3.19
N GLU A 91 29.21 -2.20 -2.36
CA GLU A 91 28.83 -0.85 -1.97
C GLU A 91 28.78 0.11 -3.16
N LYS A 92 29.73 0.01 -4.10
CA LYS A 92 29.75 0.78 -5.36
C LYS A 92 28.72 0.28 -6.39
N LEU A 93 28.38 -1.01 -6.38
CA LEU A 93 27.45 -1.62 -7.34
C LEU A 93 26.00 -1.16 -7.12
N ILE A 94 25.61 -0.97 -5.85
CA ILE A 94 24.25 -0.53 -5.48
C ILE A 94 23.88 0.83 -6.11
N PRO A 95 24.62 1.93 -5.89
CA PRO A 95 24.32 3.22 -6.50
C PRO A 95 24.44 3.18 -8.02
N ALA A 96 25.42 2.45 -8.59
CA ALA A 96 25.54 2.29 -10.03
C ALA A 96 24.30 1.63 -10.66
N TYR A 97 23.72 0.61 -10.00
CA TYR A 97 22.47 -0.02 -10.44
C TYR A 97 21.31 0.97 -10.45
N TRP A 98 21.16 1.76 -9.37
CA TRP A 98 20.07 2.74 -9.29
C TRP A 98 20.21 3.85 -10.33
N ASN A 99 21.43 4.31 -10.60
CA ASN A 99 21.70 5.26 -11.67
C ASN A 99 21.33 4.67 -13.04
N MET A 100 21.72 3.41 -13.31
CA MET A 100 21.32 2.72 -14.54
C MET A 100 19.78 2.65 -14.69
N LEU A 101 19.04 2.26 -13.66
CA LEU A 101 17.57 2.24 -13.71
C LEU A 101 16.98 3.63 -13.94
N ALA A 102 17.53 4.64 -13.27
CA ALA A 102 17.06 6.01 -13.40
C ALA A 102 17.37 6.59 -14.79
N ALA A 103 18.41 6.14 -15.49
CA ALA A 103 18.63 6.47 -16.91
C ALA A 103 17.59 5.81 -17.84
N LEU A 104 17.12 4.60 -17.50
CA LEU A 104 16.13 3.86 -18.30
C LEU A 104 14.70 4.41 -18.14
N ILE A 105 14.42 5.17 -17.07
CA ILE A 105 13.07 5.65 -16.75
C ILE A 105 12.54 6.67 -17.78
N ASP A 106 13.43 7.49 -18.36
CA ASP A 106 13.05 8.53 -19.31
C ASP A 106 12.42 7.96 -20.58
N ASN A 107 12.87 6.75 -20.98
CA ASN A 107 12.37 6.06 -22.16
C ASN A 107 11.34 4.97 -21.81
N LEU A 108 10.89 4.88 -20.55
CA LEU A 108 9.90 3.89 -20.11
C LEU A 108 8.62 4.00 -20.95
N PHE A 109 8.17 5.24 -21.22
CA PHE A 109 6.97 5.53 -21.99
C PHE A 109 7.21 5.61 -23.50
N ASP A 110 8.45 5.62 -23.98
CA ASP A 110 8.76 5.62 -25.41
C ASP A 110 8.81 4.18 -25.94
N TYR A 111 9.60 3.32 -25.31
CA TYR A 111 9.74 1.91 -25.71
C TYR A 111 9.81 1.00 -24.48
N LEU A 112 8.67 0.39 -24.15
CA LEU A 112 8.55 -0.53 -23.01
C LEU A 112 8.74 -1.95 -23.54
N THR A 113 9.91 -2.52 -23.28
CA THR A 113 10.24 -3.90 -23.66
C THR A 113 9.99 -4.88 -22.52
N ASP A 114 9.83 -6.15 -22.87
CA ASP A 114 9.62 -7.22 -21.88
C ASP A 114 10.80 -7.29 -20.89
N GLU A 115 12.04 -7.06 -21.34
CA GLU A 115 13.23 -7.08 -20.50
C GLU A 115 13.25 -5.93 -19.49
N LYS A 116 12.83 -4.72 -19.89
CA LYS A 116 12.68 -3.59 -18.97
C LYS A 116 11.60 -3.87 -17.94
N GLN A 117 10.45 -4.39 -18.38
CA GLN A 117 9.37 -4.73 -17.46
C GLN A 117 9.84 -5.78 -16.45
N ALA A 118 10.52 -6.85 -16.89
CA ALA A 118 11.08 -7.86 -16.00
C ALA A 118 12.14 -7.28 -15.03
N LEU A 119 12.94 -6.31 -15.48
CA LEU A 119 13.91 -5.60 -14.65
C LEU A 119 13.23 -4.77 -13.56
N PHE A 120 12.29 -3.89 -13.90
CA PHE A 120 11.59 -3.05 -12.92
C PHE A 120 10.69 -3.87 -11.99
N ARG A 121 10.07 -4.93 -12.50
CA ARG A 121 9.13 -5.78 -11.75
C ARG A 121 9.81 -6.73 -10.78
N TYR A 122 10.80 -7.48 -11.26
CA TYR A 122 11.42 -8.58 -10.50
C TYR A 122 12.87 -8.30 -10.11
N GLY A 123 13.48 -7.22 -10.61
CA GLY A 123 14.92 -7.02 -10.51
C GLY A 123 15.71 -8.00 -11.40
N LEU A 124 15.10 -8.61 -12.41
CA LEU A 124 15.75 -9.65 -13.23
C LEU A 124 16.69 -9.01 -14.26
N LEU A 125 18.01 -9.13 -14.05
CA LEU A 125 19.02 -8.69 -15.02
C LEU A 125 19.43 -9.78 -16.01
N LYS A 126 19.64 -11.00 -15.50
CA LYS A 126 20.13 -12.13 -16.29
C LYS A 126 19.59 -13.44 -15.74
N SER A 127 19.14 -14.33 -16.61
CA SER A 127 18.58 -15.63 -16.21
C SER A 127 19.58 -16.52 -15.48
N SER A 128 20.88 -16.33 -15.68
CA SER A 128 21.94 -17.08 -14.98
C SER A 128 22.12 -16.69 -13.51
N PHE A 129 21.48 -15.62 -13.04
CA PHE A 129 21.56 -15.23 -11.64
C PHE A 129 20.62 -16.00 -10.73
N ILE A 130 19.71 -16.78 -11.30
CA ILE A 130 18.73 -17.61 -10.59
C ILE A 130 18.81 -19.06 -11.09
N ASP A 131 18.41 -20.01 -10.24
CA ASP A 131 18.34 -21.42 -10.61
C ASP A 131 17.00 -21.80 -11.28
N ASP A 132 16.88 -23.04 -11.77
CA ASP A 132 15.69 -23.46 -12.51
C ASP A 132 14.42 -23.49 -11.66
N THR A 133 14.54 -23.84 -10.37
CA THR A 133 13.41 -23.76 -9.42
C THR A 133 12.95 -22.32 -9.25
N GLN A 134 13.87 -21.37 -9.11
CA GLN A 134 13.56 -19.94 -9.02
C GLN A 134 12.95 -19.38 -10.32
N LYS A 135 13.36 -19.90 -11.48
CA LYS A 135 12.72 -19.55 -12.76
C LYS A 135 11.26 -19.98 -12.80
N GLU A 136 10.94 -21.18 -12.32
CA GLU A 136 9.55 -21.66 -12.21
C GLU A 136 8.72 -20.77 -11.28
N VAL A 137 9.30 -20.35 -10.15
CA VAL A 137 8.66 -19.40 -9.23
C VAL A 137 8.36 -18.07 -9.93
N LEU A 138 9.31 -17.47 -10.65
CA LEU A 138 9.05 -16.24 -11.40
C LEU A 138 7.97 -16.43 -12.48
N LEU A 139 7.99 -17.55 -13.20
CA LEU A 139 6.97 -17.85 -14.21
C LEU A 139 5.57 -17.97 -13.58
N HIS A 140 5.46 -18.48 -12.36
CA HIS A 140 4.22 -18.52 -11.62
C HIS A 140 3.72 -17.11 -11.28
N ILE A 141 4.59 -16.28 -10.70
CA ILE A 141 4.28 -14.88 -10.32
C ILE A 141 3.87 -14.06 -11.56
N ASN A 142 4.48 -14.36 -12.71
CA ASN A 142 4.23 -13.65 -13.96
C ASN A 142 2.83 -13.88 -14.55
N ARG A 143 2.10 -14.92 -14.13
CA ARG A 143 0.69 -15.12 -14.52
C ARG A 143 -0.20 -13.93 -14.13
N ASN A 144 0.27 -13.09 -13.19
CA ASN A 144 -0.22 -11.74 -12.91
C ASN A 144 -1.76 -11.63 -12.85
N PRO A 145 -2.42 -12.24 -11.84
CA PRO A 145 -3.85 -12.10 -11.70
C PRO A 145 -4.22 -10.62 -11.55
N LYS A 146 -5.28 -10.20 -12.25
CA LYS A 146 -5.80 -8.82 -12.17
C LYS A 146 -6.54 -8.61 -10.85
N ILE A 147 -5.77 -8.33 -9.79
CA ILE A 147 -6.28 -7.95 -8.48
C ILE A 147 -6.29 -6.42 -8.38
N PRO A 148 -7.45 -5.77 -8.15
CA PRO A 148 -7.53 -4.31 -8.03
C PRO A 148 -6.64 -3.78 -6.91
N ASP A 149 -5.98 -2.65 -7.15
CA ASP A 149 -5.12 -1.95 -6.19
C ASP A 149 -3.78 -2.62 -5.86
N PHE A 150 -3.41 -3.73 -6.53
CA PHE A 150 -2.10 -4.36 -6.40
C PHE A 150 -1.25 -4.07 -7.63
N TYR A 151 -0.09 -3.48 -7.42
CA TYR A 151 0.80 -3.04 -8.48
C TYR A 151 2.22 -3.55 -8.25
N PHE A 152 2.81 -4.12 -9.29
CA PHE A 152 4.27 -4.14 -9.38
C PHE A 152 4.80 -2.75 -9.74
N ILE A 153 6.10 -2.52 -9.57
CA ILE A 153 6.70 -1.19 -9.80
C ILE A 153 6.45 -0.65 -11.21
N ASP A 154 6.63 -1.47 -12.24
CA ASP A 154 6.39 -1.06 -13.62
C ASP A 154 4.93 -0.66 -13.83
N GLU A 155 4.00 -1.38 -13.21
CA GLU A 155 2.57 -1.07 -13.28
C GLU A 155 2.21 0.21 -12.53
N TRP A 156 2.79 0.39 -11.34
CA TRP A 156 2.63 1.57 -10.51
C TRP A 156 3.10 2.83 -11.25
N LEU A 157 4.31 2.79 -11.83
CA LEU A 157 4.88 3.90 -12.59
C LEU A 157 4.04 4.23 -13.82
N LEU A 158 3.47 3.22 -14.50
CA LEU A 158 2.54 3.43 -15.61
C LEU A 158 1.23 4.08 -15.14
N MET A 159 0.67 3.66 -14.01
CA MET A 159 -0.55 4.29 -13.46
C MET A 159 -0.33 5.75 -13.08
N VAL A 160 0.83 6.07 -12.49
CA VAL A 160 1.22 7.44 -12.14
C VAL A 160 1.49 8.27 -13.40
N GLY A 161 2.29 7.76 -14.33
CA GLY A 161 2.63 8.48 -15.57
C GLY A 161 1.44 8.67 -16.53
N ASN A 162 0.45 7.77 -16.52
CA ASN A 162 -0.82 7.94 -17.23
C ASN A 162 -1.78 8.92 -16.54
N GLY A 163 -1.46 9.40 -15.32
CA GLY A 163 -2.30 10.28 -14.51
C GLY A 163 -3.52 9.58 -13.91
N THR A 164 -3.51 8.25 -13.82
CA THR A 164 -4.62 7.47 -13.21
C THR A 164 -4.52 7.50 -11.69
N ILE A 165 -3.30 7.48 -11.15
CA ILE A 165 -3.00 7.58 -9.72
C ILE A 165 -2.11 8.81 -9.51
N LYS A 166 -2.34 9.56 -8.43
CA LYS A 166 -1.52 10.72 -8.09
C LYS A 166 -0.13 10.27 -7.61
N GLN A 167 0.86 11.14 -7.76
CA GLN A 167 2.20 10.94 -7.22
C GLN A 167 2.17 10.71 -5.70
N SER A 168 3.08 9.89 -5.21
CA SER A 168 3.26 9.60 -3.79
C SER A 168 3.73 10.85 -3.03
N ALA A 169 3.23 11.05 -1.82
CA ALA A 169 3.64 12.19 -1.00
C ALA A 169 5.09 12.03 -0.52
N VAL A 170 5.90 13.10 -0.59
CA VAL A 170 7.25 13.15 0.02
C VAL A 170 7.26 14.18 1.15
N ASP A 171 7.94 13.86 2.25
CA ASP A 171 8.13 14.75 3.40
C ASP A 171 9.21 15.80 3.10
N GLU A 172 8.92 16.70 2.16
CA GLU A 172 9.68 17.94 2.02
C GLU A 172 9.03 19.08 2.80
N THR A 173 9.86 19.77 3.59
CA THR A 173 9.53 21.01 4.29
C THR A 173 8.83 21.99 3.36
N ILE A 174 7.73 22.55 3.83
CA ILE A 174 7.02 23.66 3.21
C ILE A 174 8.02 24.79 2.98
N LYS A 175 8.61 24.90 1.79
CA LYS A 175 9.19 26.16 1.34
C LYS A 175 8.02 27.13 1.30
N MET A 176 7.99 28.08 2.24
CA MET A 176 6.96 29.11 2.35
C MET A 176 6.80 29.79 0.99
N LYS A 177 5.78 29.39 0.21
CA LYS A 177 5.49 30.00 -1.08
C LYS A 177 4.64 31.25 -0.83
N LYS A 178 5.20 32.40 -1.22
CA LYS A 178 4.56 33.72 -1.24
C LYS A 178 3.21 33.66 -1.97
N LYS A 179 2.25 34.50 -1.53
CA LYS A 179 0.91 34.69 -2.14
C LYS A 179 1.02 34.89 -3.66
N SER A 180 0.65 33.87 -4.44
CA SER A 180 0.58 33.87 -5.92
C SER A 180 -0.35 32.71 -6.37
N PRO A 181 -0.55 32.43 -7.69
CA PRO A 181 -1.51 31.45 -8.25
C PRO A 181 -1.59 30.06 -7.58
N SER A 182 -0.55 29.71 -6.82
CA SER A 182 -0.49 28.60 -5.87
C SER A 182 -1.67 28.52 -4.89
N PHE A 183 -2.22 29.64 -4.40
CA PHE A 183 -3.32 29.61 -3.40
C PHE A 183 -4.66 29.20 -4.02
N VAL A 184 -4.96 29.71 -5.24
CA VAL A 184 -6.16 29.30 -5.98
C VAL A 184 -6.06 27.82 -6.36
N ARG A 185 -4.87 27.36 -6.73
CA ARG A 185 -4.59 25.95 -7.02
C ARG A 185 -4.75 25.04 -5.79
N GLU A 186 -4.19 25.43 -4.65
CA GLU A 186 -4.36 24.67 -3.40
C GLU A 186 -5.83 24.61 -2.96
N LYS A 187 -6.56 25.73 -3.13
CA LYS A 187 -8.01 25.76 -2.86
C LYS A 187 -8.79 24.86 -3.83
N LEU A 188 -8.42 24.86 -5.12
CA LEU A 188 -9.01 23.98 -6.13
C LEU A 188 -8.75 22.50 -5.80
N GLU A 189 -7.52 22.14 -5.46
CA GLU A 189 -7.13 20.80 -5.03
C GLU A 189 -7.93 20.33 -3.80
N ARG A 190 -8.05 21.16 -2.76
CA ARG A 190 -8.88 20.86 -1.57
C ARG A 190 -10.34 20.59 -1.94
N LYS A 191 -10.92 21.39 -2.82
CA LYS A 191 -12.30 21.22 -3.29
C LYS A 191 -12.47 19.95 -4.13
N LEU A 192 -11.50 19.63 -4.99
CA LEU A 192 -11.47 18.36 -5.73
C LEU A 192 -11.44 17.16 -4.77
N GLY A 193 -10.58 17.18 -3.75
CA GLY A 193 -10.55 16.11 -2.73
C GLY A 193 -11.85 16.01 -1.92
N SER A 194 -12.52 17.14 -1.62
CA SER A 194 -13.85 17.11 -1.00
C SER A 194 -14.90 16.51 -1.92
N LYS A 195 -14.87 16.81 -3.24
CA LYS A 195 -15.76 16.19 -4.23
C LYS A 195 -15.54 14.69 -4.31
N GLU A 196 -14.28 14.24 -4.38
CA GLU A 196 -13.93 12.82 -4.35
C GLU A 196 -14.44 12.13 -3.08
N ALA A 197 -14.36 12.79 -1.91
CA ALA A 197 -14.90 12.29 -0.66
C ALA A 197 -16.41 12.12 -0.67
N GLU A 198 -17.16 13.11 -1.16
CA GLU A 198 -18.61 13.01 -1.27
C GLU A 198 -19.04 11.98 -2.33
N LEU A 199 -18.29 11.81 -3.43
CA LEU A 199 -18.56 10.76 -4.42
C LEU A 199 -18.36 9.35 -3.85
N ALA A 200 -17.30 9.13 -3.06
CA ALA A 200 -17.10 7.86 -2.38
C ALA A 200 -18.23 7.58 -1.37
N ASN A 201 -18.65 8.60 -0.63
CA ASN A 201 -19.79 8.51 0.28
C ASN A 201 -21.11 8.19 -0.45
N LEU A 202 -21.34 8.83 -1.60
CA LEU A 202 -22.49 8.56 -2.46
C LEU A 202 -22.49 7.10 -2.94
N LYS A 203 -21.37 6.61 -3.48
CA LYS A 203 -21.27 5.22 -3.97
C LYS A 203 -21.64 4.20 -2.90
N GLN A 204 -21.13 4.39 -1.68
CA GLN A 204 -21.49 3.51 -0.57
C GLN A 204 -22.98 3.60 -0.21
N LYS A 205 -23.55 4.81 -0.17
CA LYS A 205 -24.97 4.99 0.14
C LYS A 205 -25.89 4.36 -0.91
N VAL A 206 -25.50 4.42 -2.18
CA VAL A 206 -26.20 3.74 -3.28
C VAL A 206 -26.09 2.23 -3.11
N GLU A 207 -24.91 1.67 -2.80
CA GLU A 207 -24.77 0.23 -2.56
C GLU A 207 -25.64 -0.25 -1.38
N GLN A 208 -25.71 0.52 -0.29
CA GLN A 208 -26.62 0.25 0.82
C GLN A 208 -28.10 0.30 0.39
N HIS A 209 -28.47 1.27 -0.46
CA HIS A 209 -29.81 1.38 -1.02
C HIS A 209 -30.18 0.16 -1.86
N GLU A 210 -29.29 -0.28 -2.76
CA GLU A 210 -29.48 -1.49 -3.58
C GLU A 210 -29.63 -2.75 -2.73
N MET A 211 -28.96 -2.84 -1.57
CA MET A 211 -29.15 -3.94 -0.62
C MET A 211 -30.56 -3.93 0.02
N LEU A 212 -31.08 -2.74 0.33
CA LEU A 212 -32.46 -2.59 0.82
C LEU A 212 -33.48 -3.00 -0.27
N GLU A 213 -33.26 -2.62 -1.52
CA GLU A 213 -34.10 -3.04 -2.65
C GLU A 213 -34.09 -4.56 -2.85
N LYS A 214 -32.92 -5.20 -2.74
CA LYS A 214 -32.80 -6.67 -2.78
C LYS A 214 -33.55 -7.33 -1.63
N SER A 215 -33.49 -6.76 -0.44
CA SER A 215 -34.22 -7.24 0.75
C SER A 215 -35.74 -7.08 0.60
N LEU A 216 -36.18 -5.96 0.02
CA LEU A 216 -37.58 -5.74 -0.33
C LEU A 216 -38.06 -6.79 -1.32
N LYS A 217 -37.29 -7.04 -2.39
CA LYS A 217 -37.59 -8.06 -3.40
C LYS A 217 -37.73 -9.44 -2.78
N SER A 218 -36.81 -9.83 -1.89
CA SER A 218 -36.89 -11.11 -1.16
C SER A 218 -38.15 -11.22 -0.31
N SER A 219 -38.51 -10.14 0.42
CA SER A 219 -39.73 -10.10 1.24
C SER A 219 -40.99 -10.23 0.38
N VAL A 220 -41.05 -9.54 -0.77
CA VAL A 220 -42.15 -9.68 -1.75
C VAL A 220 -42.24 -11.12 -2.25
N SER A 221 -41.13 -11.75 -2.60
CA SER A 221 -41.13 -13.14 -3.09
C SER A 221 -41.70 -14.13 -2.05
N ILE A 222 -41.39 -13.95 -0.77
CA ILE A 222 -41.94 -14.78 0.32
C ILE A 222 -43.47 -14.59 0.41
N ILE A 223 -43.93 -13.35 0.39
CA ILE A 223 -45.37 -13.02 0.51
C ILE A 223 -46.19 -13.58 -0.65
N LEU A 224 -45.64 -13.55 -1.87
CA LEU A 224 -46.34 -14.05 -3.07
C LEU A 224 -46.31 -15.58 -3.21
N ASN A 225 -45.48 -16.29 -2.43
CA ASN A 225 -45.39 -17.74 -2.49
C ASN A 225 -46.48 -18.41 -1.63
N HIS A 226 -47.63 -18.68 -2.22
CA HIS A 226 -48.76 -19.27 -1.53
C HIS A 226 -48.81 -20.80 -1.61
N GLU A 227 -49.01 -21.45 -0.47
CA GLU A 227 -49.43 -22.84 -0.43
C GLU A 227 -50.86 -22.96 -1.02
N ARG A 228 -51.10 -24.05 -1.76
CA ARG A 228 -52.39 -24.34 -2.37
C ARG A 228 -53.03 -25.53 -1.70
N LEU A 229 -54.25 -25.37 -1.22
CA LEU A 229 -55.00 -26.42 -0.54
C LEU A 229 -55.67 -27.30 -1.58
N SER A 230 -55.14 -28.51 -1.77
CA SER A 230 -55.64 -29.49 -2.74
C SER A 230 -57.08 -29.95 -2.42
N GLU A 231 -57.44 -30.02 -1.14
CA GLU A 231 -58.76 -30.40 -0.64
C GLU A 231 -59.90 -29.45 -1.03
N TYR A 232 -59.56 -28.19 -1.39
CA TYR A 232 -60.53 -27.15 -1.76
C TYR A 232 -60.36 -26.73 -3.23
N GLY A 233 -59.84 -27.59 -4.10
CA GLY A 233 -59.67 -27.28 -5.53
C GLY A 233 -58.48 -26.37 -5.83
N ASN A 234 -57.37 -26.52 -5.08
CA ASN A 234 -56.11 -25.77 -5.26
C ASN A 234 -56.23 -24.24 -5.04
N ILE A 235 -57.10 -23.84 -4.11
CA ILE A 235 -57.25 -22.45 -3.68
C ILE A 235 -56.08 -22.05 -2.75
N ILE A 236 -55.71 -20.77 -2.80
CA ILE A 236 -54.63 -20.17 -1.99
C ILE A 236 -54.95 -20.27 -0.49
N ALA A 237 -54.00 -20.76 0.29
CA ALA A 237 -54.07 -20.77 1.75
C ALA A 237 -53.88 -19.36 2.36
N PRO A 238 -54.39 -19.09 3.57
CA PRO A 238 -54.09 -17.88 4.32
C PRO A 238 -52.58 -17.71 4.57
N TYR A 239 -52.14 -16.47 4.80
CA TYR A 239 -50.72 -16.20 5.04
C TYR A 239 -50.13 -17.00 6.21
N THR A 240 -48.98 -17.61 5.96
CA THR A 240 -48.18 -18.28 6.99
C THR A 240 -47.59 -17.26 7.96
N ASN A 241 -47.10 -17.74 9.11
CA ASN A 241 -46.40 -16.87 10.07
C ASN A 241 -45.14 -16.23 9.48
N GLU A 242 -44.47 -16.92 8.55
CA GLU A 242 -43.31 -16.39 7.82
C GLU A 242 -43.72 -15.25 6.87
N GLN A 243 -44.81 -15.41 6.12
CA GLN A 243 -45.35 -14.36 5.25
C GLN A 243 -45.85 -13.15 6.05
N LYS A 244 -46.48 -13.35 7.20
CA LYS A 244 -46.88 -12.26 8.11
C LYS A 244 -45.68 -11.49 8.67
N LYS A 245 -44.58 -12.18 9.00
CA LYS A 245 -43.31 -11.53 9.40
C LYS A 245 -42.71 -10.74 8.23
N ALA A 246 -42.69 -11.30 7.03
CA ALA A 246 -42.21 -10.62 5.83
C ALA A 246 -43.02 -9.35 5.51
N LEU A 247 -44.35 -9.37 5.72
CA LEU A 247 -45.21 -8.18 5.59
C LEU A 247 -44.82 -7.06 6.56
N SER A 248 -44.49 -7.39 7.81
CA SER A 248 -44.01 -6.42 8.79
C SER A 248 -42.64 -5.87 8.41
N GLN A 249 -41.69 -6.75 8.03
CA GLN A 249 -40.34 -6.36 7.62
C GLN A 249 -40.36 -5.45 6.39
N MET A 250 -41.26 -5.71 5.43
CA MET A 250 -41.45 -4.88 4.25
C MET A 250 -41.79 -3.43 4.60
N GLN A 251 -42.65 -3.20 5.60
CA GLN A 251 -43.01 -1.84 6.00
C GLN A 251 -41.81 -1.05 6.51
N ASP A 252 -40.91 -1.71 7.24
CA ASP A 252 -39.69 -1.07 7.75
C ASP A 252 -38.66 -0.85 6.64
N ILE A 253 -38.49 -1.82 5.74
CA ILE A 253 -37.61 -1.67 4.56
C ILE A 253 -38.06 -0.49 3.69
N ILE A 254 -39.36 -0.29 3.48
CA ILE A 254 -39.88 0.85 2.71
C ILE A 254 -39.55 2.19 3.40
N LYS A 255 -39.68 2.28 4.72
CA LYS A 255 -39.29 3.50 5.46
C LYS A 255 -37.79 3.77 5.33
N ASP A 256 -36.97 2.73 5.42
CA ASP A 256 -35.52 2.84 5.28
C ASP A 256 -35.10 3.24 3.86
N LEU A 257 -35.79 2.73 2.83
CA LEU A 257 -35.60 3.15 1.44
C LEU A 257 -35.90 4.65 1.26
N LEU A 258 -37.01 5.15 1.79
CA LEU A 258 -37.35 6.58 1.74
C LEU A 258 -36.34 7.45 2.47
N LYS A 259 -35.81 6.99 3.60
CA LYS A 259 -34.76 7.69 4.33
C LYS A 259 -33.45 7.70 3.53
N SER A 260 -33.07 6.56 2.97
CA SER A 260 -31.87 6.40 2.16
C SER A 260 -31.90 7.29 0.92
N ASP A 261 -33.06 7.39 0.24
CA ASP A 261 -33.25 8.29 -0.91
C ASP A 261 -33.00 9.76 -0.55
N ARG A 262 -33.58 10.24 0.56
CA ARG A 262 -33.33 11.62 1.05
C ARG A 262 -31.86 11.89 1.36
N GLU A 263 -31.16 10.90 1.94
CA GLU A 263 -29.71 11.01 2.20
C GLU A 263 -28.92 11.09 0.90
N ILE A 264 -29.25 10.25 -0.09
CA ILE A 264 -28.65 10.26 -1.43
C ILE A 264 -28.90 11.61 -2.14
N GLU A 265 -30.13 12.12 -2.10
CA GLU A 265 -30.48 13.41 -2.68
C GLU A 265 -29.66 14.56 -2.06
N GLY A 266 -29.51 14.55 -0.73
CA GLY A 266 -28.66 15.52 -0.01
C GLY A 266 -27.20 15.49 -0.48
N ILE A 267 -26.64 14.30 -0.69
CA ILE A 267 -25.27 14.14 -1.19
C ILE A 267 -25.15 14.63 -2.64
N TYR A 268 -26.12 14.33 -3.51
CA TYR A 268 -26.13 14.85 -4.88
C TYR A 268 -26.13 16.38 -4.92
N ARG A 269 -26.94 17.05 -4.08
CA ARG A 269 -26.95 18.52 -3.98
C ARG A 269 -25.59 19.06 -3.56
N GLN A 270 -24.95 18.42 -2.59
CA GLN A 270 -23.61 18.82 -2.13
C GLN A 270 -22.54 18.65 -3.21
N ILE A 271 -22.59 17.54 -3.97
CA ILE A 271 -21.66 17.30 -5.09
C ILE A 271 -21.84 18.37 -6.16
N ARG A 272 -23.08 18.69 -6.56
CA ARG A 272 -23.34 19.76 -7.55
C ARG A 272 -22.80 21.10 -7.09
N TYR A 273 -23.02 21.45 -5.83
CA TYR A 273 -22.47 22.69 -5.25
C TYR A 273 -20.93 22.73 -5.34
N LEU A 274 -20.26 21.62 -5.01
CA LEU A 274 -18.80 21.51 -5.14
C LEU A 274 -18.35 21.59 -6.60
N GLU A 275 -19.10 21.01 -7.54
CA GLU A 275 -18.81 21.09 -8.98
C GLU A 275 -18.87 22.52 -9.51
N ASP A 276 -19.87 23.29 -9.10
CA ASP A 276 -19.99 24.70 -9.46
C ASP A 276 -18.83 25.52 -8.89
N GLU A 277 -18.49 25.35 -7.61
CA GLU A 277 -17.32 26.01 -7.01
C GLU A 277 -16.00 25.64 -7.72
N ILE A 278 -15.82 24.36 -8.08
CA ILE A 278 -14.65 23.88 -8.82
C ILE A 278 -14.61 24.52 -10.22
N ARG A 279 -15.75 24.62 -10.91
CA ARG A 279 -15.83 25.26 -12.24
C ARG A 279 -15.41 26.73 -12.16
N ASP A 280 -15.94 27.46 -11.18
CA ASP A 280 -15.60 28.87 -10.96
C ASP A 280 -14.12 29.06 -10.61
N LEU A 281 -13.55 28.15 -9.81
CA LEU A 281 -12.12 28.18 -9.47
C LEU A 281 -11.24 27.83 -10.67
N LYS A 282 -11.63 26.88 -11.53
CA LYS A 282 -10.92 26.54 -12.77
C LYS A 282 -10.91 27.71 -13.75
N GLN A 283 -12.04 28.39 -13.93
CA GLN A 283 -12.13 29.59 -14.77
C GLN A 283 -11.21 30.71 -14.26
N LYS A 284 -11.08 30.87 -12.93
CA LYS A 284 -10.17 31.84 -12.31
C LYS A 284 -8.70 31.44 -12.37
N ALA A 285 -8.39 30.15 -12.45
CA ALA A 285 -7.03 29.62 -12.48
C ALA A 285 -6.43 29.55 -13.89
N GLY A 286 -7.26 29.67 -14.94
CA GLY A 286 -6.88 29.36 -16.32
C GLY A 286 -6.82 27.83 -16.55
N GLU A 287 -7.05 27.39 -17.79
CA GLU A 287 -6.86 25.98 -18.18
C GLU A 287 -5.37 25.62 -18.15
N VAL A 288 -4.83 25.34 -16.97
CA VAL A 288 -3.57 24.61 -16.84
C VAL A 288 -3.93 23.14 -16.80
N VAL A 289 -3.95 22.52 -17.97
CA VAL A 289 -3.93 21.06 -18.08
C VAL A 289 -2.61 20.60 -17.45
N GLU A 290 -2.67 19.71 -16.47
CA GLU A 290 -1.47 19.03 -15.97
C GLU A 290 -0.87 18.24 -17.12
N GLU A 291 0.15 18.80 -17.78
CA GLU A 291 0.94 18.05 -18.75
C GLU A 291 1.68 16.95 -17.99
N LEU A 292 1.19 15.72 -18.15
CA LEU A 292 1.87 14.51 -17.67
C LEU A 292 3.20 14.42 -18.39
N ASN A 293 4.28 14.55 -17.62
CA ASN A 293 5.63 14.55 -18.15
C ASN A 293 6.49 13.49 -17.46
N THR A 294 7.59 13.12 -18.11
CA THR A 294 8.56 12.15 -17.57
C THR A 294 9.19 12.58 -16.25
N LYS A 295 9.13 13.85 -15.87
CA LYS A 295 9.61 14.34 -14.57
C LYS A 295 8.79 13.76 -13.41
N THR A 296 7.46 13.73 -13.50
CA THR A 296 6.61 13.13 -12.46
C THR A 296 6.95 11.65 -12.24
N VAL A 297 7.21 10.91 -13.32
CA VAL A 297 7.59 9.49 -13.26
C VAL A 297 8.98 9.31 -12.65
N ARG A 298 9.94 10.18 -12.99
CA ARG A 298 11.29 10.18 -12.39
C ARG A 298 11.24 10.38 -10.88
N GLU A 299 10.50 11.39 -10.44
CA GLU A 299 10.33 11.69 -9.02
C GLU A 299 9.62 10.53 -8.30
N GLU A 300 8.58 9.94 -8.91
CA GLU A 300 7.91 8.76 -8.34
C GLU A 300 8.86 7.55 -8.25
N PHE A 301 9.69 7.34 -9.26
CA PHE A 301 10.70 6.27 -9.24
C PHE A 301 11.71 6.45 -8.09
N MET A 302 12.11 7.70 -7.81
CA MET A 302 12.98 8.00 -6.66
C MET A 302 12.26 7.72 -5.33
N THR A 303 10.96 8.02 -5.23
CA THR A 303 10.14 7.65 -4.08
C THR A 303 10.06 6.14 -3.91
N VAL A 304 9.82 5.38 -4.99
CA VAL A 304 9.82 3.91 -4.97
C VAL A 304 11.18 3.34 -4.53
N ARG A 305 12.29 3.94 -4.99
CA ARG A 305 13.64 3.58 -4.52
C ARG A 305 13.76 3.76 -3.00
N GLN A 306 13.21 4.84 -2.45
CA GLN A 306 13.18 5.06 -1.00
C GLN A 306 12.32 4.01 -0.28
N MET A 307 11.15 3.66 -0.84
CA MET A 307 10.31 2.57 -0.31
C MET A 307 11.10 1.25 -0.26
N ILE A 308 11.82 0.89 -1.32
CA ILE A 308 12.68 -0.31 -1.37
C ILE A 308 13.76 -0.28 -0.27
N LYS A 309 14.41 0.86 -0.08
CA LYS A 309 15.39 1.02 0.99
C LYS A 309 14.76 0.82 2.37
N MET A 310 13.56 1.35 2.58
CA MET A 310 12.84 1.23 3.86
C MET A 310 12.34 -0.19 4.12
N THR A 311 11.91 -0.94 3.11
CA THR A 311 11.50 -2.34 3.29
C THR A 311 12.67 -3.23 3.69
N ALA A 312 13.88 -2.94 3.20
CA ALA A 312 15.11 -3.58 3.67
C ALA A 312 15.46 -3.23 5.12
N GLY A 313 15.25 -1.96 5.53
CA GLY A 313 15.63 -1.48 6.86
C GLY A 313 17.13 -1.21 6.98
N ARG A 314 17.57 -0.61 8.10
CA ARG A 314 18.94 -0.04 8.24
C ARG A 314 20.08 -1.06 8.14
N GLN A 315 19.85 -2.27 8.61
CA GLN A 315 20.82 -3.37 8.63
C GLN A 315 20.44 -4.48 7.65
N GLY A 316 19.48 -4.20 6.76
CA GLY A 316 18.95 -5.18 5.84
C GLY A 316 19.77 -5.36 4.59
N ASN A 317 19.35 -6.31 3.77
CA ASN A 317 19.99 -6.58 2.51
C ASN A 317 19.50 -5.61 1.41
N HIS A 318 20.26 -4.55 1.15
CA HIS A 318 19.98 -3.58 0.08
C HIS A 318 20.46 -4.01 -1.32
N PHE A 319 20.77 -5.30 -1.52
CA PHE A 319 21.22 -5.77 -2.82
C PHE A 319 20.10 -5.58 -3.87
N PRO A 320 20.36 -4.91 -5.00
CA PRO A 320 19.28 -4.19 -5.67
C PRO A 320 18.66 -4.95 -6.86
N PHE A 321 19.14 -6.16 -7.16
CA PHE A 321 18.63 -6.99 -8.26
C PHE A 321 18.58 -8.46 -7.87
N LEU A 322 17.90 -9.26 -8.71
CA LEU A 322 17.58 -10.65 -8.45
C LEU A 322 18.80 -11.56 -8.48
N ILE A 323 19.05 -12.30 -7.39
CA ILE A 323 20.13 -13.29 -7.27
C ILE A 323 19.70 -14.52 -6.47
N LYS A 324 20.28 -15.66 -6.84
CA LYS A 324 19.94 -16.98 -6.31
C LYS A 324 20.01 -17.11 -4.79
N SER A 325 20.93 -16.39 -4.15
CA SER A 325 21.19 -16.53 -2.72
C SER A 325 20.07 -15.98 -1.84
N TYR A 326 19.25 -15.07 -2.38
CA TYR A 326 18.25 -14.35 -1.61
C TYR A 326 16.82 -14.55 -2.11
N MET A 327 16.63 -15.03 -3.35
CA MET A 327 15.30 -15.34 -3.86
C MET A 327 14.75 -16.64 -3.24
N PRO A 328 13.55 -16.64 -2.64
CA PRO A 328 12.89 -17.84 -2.15
C PRO A 328 12.68 -18.86 -3.27
N LYS A 329 12.73 -20.16 -2.92
CA LYS A 329 12.49 -21.27 -3.86
C LYS A 329 11.05 -21.76 -3.86
N ASN A 330 10.26 -21.36 -2.88
CA ASN A 330 8.88 -21.75 -2.71
C ASN A 330 7.98 -20.55 -3.02
N ILE A 331 6.94 -20.78 -3.83
CA ILE A 331 5.99 -19.77 -4.28
C ILE A 331 5.29 -19.09 -3.08
N ARG A 332 4.99 -19.86 -2.02
CA ARG A 332 4.28 -19.35 -0.83
C ARG A 332 5.10 -18.35 -0.01
N ASP A 333 6.41 -18.36 -0.20
CA ASP A 333 7.34 -17.49 0.53
C ASP A 333 7.64 -16.20 -0.26
N VAL A 334 7.02 -16.04 -1.45
CA VAL A 334 7.16 -14.84 -2.28
C VAL A 334 5.94 -13.94 -2.14
N GLY A 335 6.20 -12.64 -2.01
CA GLY A 335 5.18 -11.59 -2.02
C GLY A 335 4.69 -11.30 -3.43
N ASP A 336 3.87 -12.18 -4.01
CA ASP A 336 3.10 -11.89 -5.23
C ASP A 336 1.70 -11.35 -4.92
N LYS A 337 0.97 -10.91 -5.95
CA LYS A 337 -0.35 -10.29 -5.76
C LYS A 337 -1.34 -11.22 -5.05
N GLU A 338 -1.34 -12.50 -5.40
CA GLU A 338 -2.27 -13.48 -4.84
C GLU A 338 -1.93 -13.81 -3.38
N THR A 339 -0.66 -14.08 -3.08
CA THR A 339 -0.19 -14.38 -1.73
C THR A 339 -0.43 -13.19 -0.80
N VAL A 340 -0.09 -11.97 -1.24
CA VAL A 340 -0.31 -10.77 -0.44
C VAL A 340 -1.81 -10.53 -0.23
N ASN A 341 -2.64 -10.66 -1.25
CA ASN A 341 -4.10 -10.51 -1.12
C ASN A 341 -4.71 -11.54 -0.15
N ASN A 342 -4.29 -12.80 -0.23
CA ASN A 342 -4.77 -13.86 0.67
C ASN A 342 -4.42 -13.56 2.13
N ILE A 343 -3.18 -13.12 2.40
CA ILE A 343 -2.75 -12.75 3.75
C ILE A 343 -3.51 -11.50 4.24
N LEU A 344 -3.76 -10.51 3.38
CA LEU A 344 -4.57 -9.33 3.76
C LEU A 344 -5.99 -9.72 4.16
N ILE A 345 -6.63 -10.65 3.44
CA ILE A 345 -7.95 -11.20 3.78
C ILE A 345 -7.91 -11.95 5.12
N GLU A 346 -6.87 -12.76 5.35
CA GLU A 346 -6.70 -13.45 6.64
C GLU A 346 -6.59 -12.46 7.81
N VAL A 347 -5.81 -11.39 7.64
CA VAL A 347 -5.61 -10.38 8.68
C VAL A 347 -6.87 -9.57 8.90
N GLU A 348 -7.60 -9.17 7.86
CA GLU A 348 -8.87 -8.45 7.96
C GLU A 348 -9.94 -9.26 8.72
N ARG A 349 -9.92 -10.59 8.62
CA ARG A 349 -10.80 -11.44 9.44
C ARG A 349 -10.49 -11.36 10.94
N ILE A 350 -9.23 -11.16 11.31
CA ILE A 350 -8.80 -11.04 12.71
C ILE A 350 -8.96 -9.59 13.20
N ASP A 351 -8.64 -8.62 12.36
CA ASP A 351 -8.73 -7.18 12.61
C ASP A 351 -9.71 -6.53 11.60
N PRO A 352 -11.03 -6.65 11.83
CA PRO A 352 -12.05 -6.15 10.90
C PRO A 352 -12.03 -4.63 10.73
N GLY A 353 -11.33 -3.90 11.61
CA GLY A 353 -11.22 -2.45 11.55
C GLY A 353 -10.03 -1.93 10.74
N ILE A 354 -9.13 -2.79 10.24
CA ILE A 354 -7.87 -2.37 9.62
C ILE A 354 -8.06 -1.49 8.37
N PHE A 355 -9.08 -1.79 7.56
CA PHE A 355 -9.40 -1.04 6.34
C PHE A 355 -10.64 -0.15 6.50
N ILE A 356 -11.17 0.01 7.72
CA ILE A 356 -12.38 0.80 7.97
C ILE A 356 -11.99 2.20 8.42
N ARG A 357 -12.43 3.22 7.67
CA ARG A 357 -12.32 4.63 8.06
C ARG A 357 -13.70 5.25 8.23
N ARG A 358 -13.86 6.03 9.31
CA ARG A 358 -15.11 6.73 9.62
C ARG A 358 -15.09 8.13 9.06
N TYR A 359 -16.07 8.48 8.24
CA TYR A 359 -16.31 9.84 7.74
C TYR A 359 -17.80 10.17 7.82
N LYS A 360 -18.15 11.35 8.37
CA LYS A 360 -19.55 11.80 8.57
C LYS A 360 -20.48 10.73 9.19
N LYS A 361 -19.97 9.98 10.18
CA LYS A 361 -20.65 8.85 10.87
C LYS A 361 -20.83 7.57 10.04
N ASN A 362 -20.45 7.55 8.77
CA ASN A 362 -20.41 6.35 7.94
C ASN A 362 -19.04 5.66 8.02
N GLU A 363 -19.02 4.35 7.89
CA GLU A 363 -17.82 3.53 7.85
C GLU A 363 -17.51 3.14 6.40
N HIS A 364 -16.40 3.63 5.85
CA HIS A 364 -15.93 3.31 4.51
C HIS A 364 -14.85 2.23 4.59
N ARG A 365 -15.04 1.13 3.84
CA ARG A 365 -13.98 0.14 3.63
C ARG A 365 -13.06 0.61 2.51
N ILE A 366 -11.81 0.87 2.83
CA ILE A 366 -10.83 1.43 1.89
C ILE A 366 -9.51 0.68 2.02
N VAL A 367 -9.29 -0.23 1.08
CA VAL A 367 -8.02 -0.96 0.93
C VAL A 367 -6.99 -0.01 0.29
N PRO A 368 -5.78 0.13 0.87
CA PRO A 368 -4.73 0.96 0.28
C PRO A 368 -4.18 0.34 -1.01
N HIS A 369 -3.52 1.16 -1.82
CA HIS A 369 -2.71 0.65 -2.93
C HIS A 369 -1.53 -0.15 -2.39
N ILE A 370 -1.40 -1.39 -2.88
CA ILE A 370 -0.33 -2.31 -2.51
C ILE A 370 0.73 -2.28 -3.61
N ILE A 371 1.91 -1.76 -3.28
CA ILE A 371 3.06 -1.66 -4.18
C ILE A 371 4.02 -2.79 -3.82
N ILE A 372 4.13 -3.79 -4.68
CA ILE A 372 5.06 -4.91 -4.51
C ILE A 372 6.40 -4.52 -5.12
N VAL A 373 7.44 -4.51 -4.28
CA VAL A 373 8.78 -4.05 -4.67
C VAL A 373 9.80 -5.20 -4.70
N PRO A 374 10.69 -5.30 -5.71
CA PRO A 374 11.66 -6.38 -5.84
C PRO A 374 12.82 -6.16 -4.85
N SER A 375 12.53 -6.43 -3.58
CA SER A 375 13.41 -6.21 -2.44
C SER A 375 13.48 -7.48 -1.60
N TYR A 376 14.65 -7.72 -1.00
CA TYR A 376 14.89 -8.78 -0.01
C TYR A 376 14.63 -8.33 1.43
N GLY A 377 13.89 -7.23 1.58
CA GLY A 377 13.60 -6.66 2.88
C GLY A 377 12.61 -7.47 3.68
N ASP A 378 12.70 -7.36 5.01
CA ASP A 378 11.83 -8.10 5.93
C ASP A 378 10.63 -7.28 6.42
N PHE A 379 10.61 -5.99 6.10
CA PHE A 379 9.60 -5.06 6.57
C PHE A 379 8.73 -4.62 5.41
N GLY A 380 7.41 -4.74 5.55
CA GLY A 380 6.50 -3.92 4.76
C GLY A 380 6.37 -2.55 5.39
N ILE A 381 6.02 -1.51 4.63
CA ILE A 381 5.88 -0.16 5.16
C ILE A 381 4.56 0.47 4.75
N CYS A 382 4.03 1.36 5.59
CA CYS A 382 3.01 2.30 5.19
C CYS A 382 3.70 3.59 4.75
N TRP A 383 3.75 3.83 3.44
CA TRP A 383 4.34 5.05 2.90
C TRP A 383 3.48 6.27 3.21
N GLU A 384 2.18 6.15 2.97
CA GLU A 384 1.20 7.13 3.42
C GLU A 384 -0.14 6.48 3.74
N PRO A 385 -0.83 6.90 4.81
CA PRO A 385 -2.08 6.27 5.23
C PRO A 385 -3.27 6.69 4.35
N PHE A 386 -3.15 7.82 3.66
CA PHE A 386 -4.13 8.41 2.74
C PHE A 386 -3.47 9.59 1.99
N GLU A 387 -4.09 10.05 0.90
CA GLU A 387 -3.67 11.27 0.22
C GLU A 387 -3.90 12.52 1.10
N ARG A 388 -2.94 13.44 1.07
CA ARG A 388 -2.93 14.68 1.89
C ARG A 388 -4.23 15.51 1.80
N ILE A 389 -4.84 15.54 0.61
CA ILE A 389 -6.01 16.34 0.28
C ILE A 389 -7.31 15.65 0.74
N ASN A 390 -7.49 14.38 0.40
CA ASN A 390 -8.68 13.60 0.73
C ASN A 390 -8.37 12.56 1.82
N ARG A 391 -8.18 13.02 3.05
CA ARG A 391 -7.82 12.14 4.17
C ARG A 391 -8.90 11.10 4.53
N ALA A 392 -10.15 11.47 4.26
CA ALA A 392 -11.32 10.70 4.66
C ALA A 392 -11.50 9.43 3.82
N THR A 393 -11.44 9.54 2.48
CA THR A 393 -11.83 8.45 1.59
C THR A 393 -10.78 8.04 0.55
N SER A 394 -9.68 8.79 0.40
CA SER A 394 -8.61 8.39 -0.54
C SER A 394 -7.86 7.16 -0.07
N LYS A 395 -7.23 6.42 -0.99
CA LYS A 395 -6.43 5.24 -0.65
C LYS A 395 -5.06 5.66 -0.11
N GLY A 396 -4.56 4.92 0.87
CA GLY A 396 -3.15 4.98 1.27
C GLY A 396 -2.26 4.19 0.32
N ARG A 397 -0.95 4.15 0.61
CA ARG A 397 0.04 3.37 -0.16
C ARG A 397 0.87 2.52 0.80
N LEU A 398 0.85 1.21 0.60
CA LEU A 398 1.71 0.26 1.32
C LEU A 398 2.76 -0.28 0.35
N ALA A 399 4.01 -0.36 0.78
CA ALA A 399 5.06 -1.04 0.03
C ALA A 399 5.42 -2.36 0.71
N ILE A 400 5.35 -3.46 -0.05
CA ILE A 400 5.61 -4.82 0.43
C ILE A 400 6.80 -5.40 -0.35
N PRO A 401 7.84 -5.89 0.35
CA PRO A 401 8.95 -6.57 -0.32
C PRO A 401 8.46 -7.86 -0.97
N MET A 402 8.94 -8.14 -2.19
CA MET A 402 8.62 -9.35 -2.93
C MET A 402 9.34 -10.57 -2.36
N PHE A 403 10.55 -10.42 -1.82
CA PHE A 403 11.38 -11.54 -1.37
C PHE A 403 11.78 -11.44 0.12
N PRO A 404 10.82 -11.26 1.05
CA PRO A 404 11.12 -11.21 2.47
C PRO A 404 11.52 -12.58 3.03
N ARG A 405 12.12 -12.62 4.22
CA ARG A 405 12.32 -13.90 4.94
C ARG A 405 10.99 -14.52 5.39
N ASP A 406 10.03 -13.71 5.80
CA ASP A 406 8.66 -14.13 6.17
C ASP A 406 7.65 -13.09 5.65
N ILE A 407 6.95 -13.44 4.57
CA ILE A 407 5.98 -12.57 3.91
C ILE A 407 4.83 -12.15 4.82
N LYS A 408 4.38 -13.06 5.72
CA LYS A 408 3.28 -12.75 6.63
C LYS A 408 3.71 -11.70 7.64
N THR A 409 4.93 -11.80 8.17
CA THR A 409 5.46 -10.80 9.10
C THR A 409 5.70 -9.46 8.39
N ALA A 410 6.20 -9.44 7.16
CA ALA A 410 6.38 -8.21 6.38
C ALA A 410 5.04 -7.48 6.16
N ILE A 411 3.97 -8.21 5.81
CA ILE A 411 2.63 -7.63 5.63
C ILE A 411 2.07 -7.11 6.95
N LEU A 412 2.18 -7.87 8.04
CA LEU A 412 1.75 -7.43 9.37
C LEU A 412 2.49 -6.18 9.83
N TYR A 413 3.76 -6.03 9.47
CA TYR A 413 4.52 -4.83 9.75
C TYR A 413 3.91 -3.62 9.03
N ALA A 414 3.61 -3.73 7.72
CA ALA A 414 2.97 -2.67 6.95
C ALA A 414 1.59 -2.28 7.51
N LEU A 415 0.79 -3.28 7.92
CA LEU A 415 -0.54 -3.05 8.50
C LEU A 415 -0.46 -2.43 9.89
N GLY A 416 0.50 -2.84 10.73
CA GLY A 416 0.76 -2.20 12.01
C GLY A 416 1.17 -0.74 11.84
N ASP A 417 2.04 -0.46 10.87
CA ASP A 417 2.46 0.90 10.52
C ASP A 417 1.28 1.74 10.03
N LEU A 418 0.44 1.17 9.15
CA LEU A 418 -0.81 1.80 8.69
C LEU A 418 -1.74 2.12 9.87
N ARG A 419 -1.95 1.17 10.78
CA ARG A 419 -2.81 1.33 11.96
C ARG A 419 -2.32 2.48 12.84
N TRP A 420 -1.02 2.52 13.09
CA TRP A 420 -0.38 3.58 13.88
C TRP A 420 -0.55 4.94 13.22
N GLN A 421 -0.22 5.05 11.93
CA GLN A 421 -0.29 6.32 11.20
C GLN A 421 -1.73 6.84 11.10
N ILE A 422 -2.71 5.99 10.78
CA ILE A 422 -4.14 6.38 10.76
C ILE A 422 -4.58 6.87 12.14
N ALA A 423 -4.23 6.15 13.21
CA ALA A 423 -4.63 6.52 14.56
C ALA A 423 -4.00 7.86 15.00
N LYS A 424 -2.71 8.06 14.69
CA LYS A 424 -1.98 9.30 14.97
C LYS A 424 -2.57 10.48 14.23
N GLU A 425 -2.82 10.32 12.93
CA GLU A 425 -3.44 11.36 12.09
C GLU A 425 -4.86 11.71 12.54
N LYS A 426 -5.63 10.72 12.99
CA LYS A 426 -6.99 10.94 13.50
C LYS A 426 -6.99 11.73 14.81
N ALA A 427 -6.01 11.50 15.67
CA ALA A 427 -5.88 12.18 16.95
C ALA A 427 -5.25 13.59 16.82
N LEU A 428 -4.66 13.92 15.66
CA LEU A 428 -4.03 15.21 15.37
C LEU A 428 -3.03 15.59 16.48
N HIS A 429 -3.25 16.71 17.17
CA HIS A 429 -2.36 17.21 18.22
C HIS A 429 -2.51 16.44 19.55
N HIS A 430 -3.61 15.72 19.75
CA HIS A 430 -3.90 14.93 20.95
C HIS A 430 -3.41 13.48 20.86
N TRP A 431 -2.55 13.16 19.89
CA TRP A 431 -2.13 11.78 19.64
C TRP A 431 -1.35 11.14 20.81
N MET A 432 -0.82 11.94 21.74
CA MET A 432 -0.19 11.47 22.98
C MET A 432 -1.14 11.38 24.17
N GLU A 433 -2.37 11.91 24.06
CA GLU A 433 -3.29 12.07 25.21
C GLU A 433 -4.48 11.10 25.10
N GLU A 434 -5.00 10.90 23.89
CA GLU A 434 -6.23 10.14 23.69
C GLU A 434 -6.10 9.03 22.64
N GLY A 435 -7.05 8.09 22.70
CA GLY A 435 -7.20 7.03 21.71
C GLY A 435 -6.11 5.97 21.77
N LEU A 436 -5.95 5.25 20.66
CA LEU A 436 -5.01 4.13 20.57
C LEU A 436 -3.57 4.58 20.83
N THR A 437 -3.15 5.67 20.19
CA THR A 437 -1.77 6.16 20.27
C THR A 437 -1.46 6.80 21.62
N GLY A 438 -2.42 7.51 22.24
CA GLY A 438 -2.23 8.13 23.55
C GLY A 438 -2.06 7.10 24.66
N HIS A 439 -2.98 6.13 24.76
CA HIS A 439 -2.86 5.08 25.77
C HIS A 439 -1.62 4.19 25.57
N TYR A 440 -1.22 3.96 24.31
CA TYR A 440 0.02 3.23 24.03
C TYR A 440 1.26 4.05 24.40
N TYR A 441 1.24 5.36 24.16
CA TYR A 441 2.29 6.28 24.60
C TYR A 441 2.43 6.28 26.13
N ASP A 442 1.32 6.38 26.86
CA ASP A 442 1.30 6.31 28.33
C ASP A 442 1.91 5.01 28.84
N TYR A 443 1.61 3.88 28.20
CA TYR A 443 2.19 2.58 28.52
C TYR A 443 3.72 2.58 28.37
N ILE A 444 4.23 3.09 27.25
CA ILE A 444 5.68 3.16 26.97
C ILE A 444 6.38 4.05 27.99
N GLN A 445 5.80 5.21 28.31
CA GLN A 445 6.34 6.15 29.30
C GLN A 445 6.34 5.55 30.71
N SER A 446 5.21 4.98 31.14
CA SER A 446 5.05 4.40 32.48
C SER A 446 6.02 3.23 32.72
N ASN A 447 6.30 2.44 31.69
CA ASN A 447 7.24 1.31 31.76
C ASN A 447 8.68 1.69 31.39
N LYS A 448 8.96 2.98 31.10
CA LYS A 448 10.29 3.50 30.74
C LYS A 448 10.95 2.71 29.60
N ILE A 449 10.15 2.26 28.63
CA ILE A 449 10.63 1.47 27.50
C ILE A 449 11.41 2.40 26.56
N LYS A 450 12.66 2.03 26.27
CA LYS A 450 13.52 2.76 25.34
C LYS A 450 13.35 2.21 23.93
N GLY A 451 13.31 3.09 22.93
CA GLY A 451 13.25 2.71 21.53
C GLY A 451 12.33 3.60 20.73
N ASP A 452 12.16 3.26 19.45
CA ASP A 452 11.17 3.92 18.62
C ASP A 452 9.76 3.46 19.02
N LEU A 453 8.90 4.44 19.35
CA LEU A 453 7.53 4.21 19.81
C LEU A 453 6.69 3.47 18.77
N LYS A 454 6.82 3.86 17.50
CA LYS A 454 6.08 3.28 16.39
C LYS A 454 6.54 1.86 16.13
N GLU A 455 7.85 1.63 16.09
CA GLU A 455 8.42 0.29 15.92
C GLU A 455 7.96 -0.65 17.05
N SER A 456 7.97 -0.19 18.30
CA SER A 456 7.45 -0.96 19.44
C SER A 456 5.98 -1.34 19.25
N PHE A 457 5.14 -0.38 18.83
CA PHE A 457 3.73 -0.64 18.53
C PHE A 457 3.55 -1.68 17.43
N ILE A 458 4.34 -1.60 16.36
CA ILE A 458 4.26 -2.53 15.24
C ILE A 458 4.63 -3.95 15.67
N GLN A 459 5.68 -4.11 16.49
CA GLN A 459 6.06 -5.42 17.03
C GLN A 459 4.93 -6.02 17.89
N ASP A 460 4.33 -5.22 18.77
CA ASP A 460 3.20 -5.67 19.57
C ASP A 460 1.99 -5.99 18.68
N TYR A 461 1.73 -5.23 17.61
CA TYR A 461 0.66 -5.54 16.66
C TYR A 461 0.89 -6.88 15.94
N ILE A 462 2.13 -7.19 15.55
CA ILE A 462 2.49 -8.49 14.98
C ILE A 462 2.19 -9.60 15.98
N LEU A 463 2.54 -9.42 17.26
CA LEU A 463 2.25 -10.40 18.31
C LEU A 463 0.74 -10.54 18.56
N TRP A 464 -0.01 -9.45 18.49
CA TRP A 464 -1.47 -9.42 18.62
C TRP A 464 -2.15 -10.32 17.57
N ILE A 465 -1.77 -10.13 16.32
CA ILE A 465 -2.39 -10.88 15.21
C ILE A 465 -1.87 -12.32 15.13
N LYS A 466 -0.57 -12.58 15.37
CA LYS A 466 -0.01 -13.94 15.25
C LYS A 466 -0.34 -14.84 16.44
N TYR A 467 -0.31 -14.32 17.66
CA TYR A 467 -0.34 -15.12 18.88
C TYR A 467 -1.58 -14.88 19.74
N GLU A 468 -1.90 -13.62 20.04
CA GLU A 468 -3.02 -13.30 20.94
C GLU A 468 -4.38 -13.67 20.31
N SER A 469 -4.51 -13.55 18.99
CA SER A 469 -5.67 -14.06 18.23
C SER A 469 -5.89 -15.57 18.41
N GLN A 470 -4.83 -16.33 18.73
CA GLN A 470 -4.89 -17.77 18.98
C GLN A 470 -4.99 -18.10 20.49
N GLY A 471 -5.03 -17.09 21.37
CA GLY A 471 -5.04 -17.25 22.82
C GLY A 471 -3.66 -17.52 23.43
N LEU A 472 -2.59 -17.35 22.66
CA LEU A 472 -1.22 -17.43 23.14
C LEU A 472 -0.80 -16.06 23.70
N GLN A 473 -0.70 -15.98 25.03
CA GLN A 473 -0.37 -14.74 25.73
C GLN A 473 1.11 -14.40 25.54
N LYS A 474 1.40 -13.46 24.65
CA LYS A 474 2.75 -12.96 24.35
C LYS A 474 2.91 -11.46 24.65
N LEU A 475 1.81 -10.72 24.68
CA LEU A 475 1.83 -9.29 24.98
C LEU A 475 1.90 -8.99 26.48
N HIS A 476 2.40 -7.81 26.81
CA HIS A 476 2.23 -7.24 28.14
C HIS A 476 0.73 -7.02 28.44
N LYS A 477 0.36 -7.13 29.72
CA LYS A 477 -1.05 -7.04 30.15
C LYS A 477 -1.71 -5.71 29.74
N ASP A 478 -0.97 -4.60 29.85
CA ASP A 478 -1.49 -3.26 29.55
C ASP A 478 -1.71 -3.09 28.04
N VAL A 479 -0.77 -3.56 27.22
CA VAL A 479 -0.89 -3.54 25.75
C VAL A 479 -2.08 -4.37 25.29
N ARG A 480 -2.26 -5.55 25.90
CA ARG A 480 -3.42 -6.42 25.63
C ARG A 480 -4.73 -5.69 25.91
N GLU A 481 -4.83 -4.96 27.03
CA GLU A 481 -6.03 -4.18 27.36
C GLU A 481 -6.27 -3.03 26.38
N ILE A 482 -5.21 -2.34 25.95
CA ILE A 482 -5.27 -1.28 24.93
C ILE A 482 -5.77 -1.86 23.60
N PHE A 483 -5.14 -2.93 23.10
CA PHE A 483 -5.49 -3.51 21.81
C PHE A 483 -6.88 -4.16 21.83
N TRP A 484 -7.27 -4.83 22.91
CA TRP A 484 -8.64 -5.36 23.05
C TRP A 484 -9.70 -4.28 22.89
N ARG A 485 -9.42 -3.05 23.33
CA ARG A 485 -10.34 -1.91 23.25
C ARG A 485 -10.32 -1.21 21.90
N TYR A 486 -9.13 -0.95 21.35
CA TYR A 486 -8.95 -0.07 20.18
C TYR A 486 -8.72 -0.82 18.87
N ILE A 487 -8.33 -2.10 18.95
CA ILE A 487 -8.14 -3.04 17.85
C ILE A 487 -8.94 -4.33 18.18
N PRO A 488 -10.27 -4.21 18.39
CA PRO A 488 -11.06 -5.32 18.90
C PRO A 488 -11.12 -6.47 17.90
N PHE A 489 -10.89 -7.68 18.41
CA PHE A 489 -11.18 -8.91 17.66
C PHE A 489 -12.68 -9.03 17.34
N PRO A 490 -13.05 -9.78 16.27
CA PRO A 490 -14.44 -10.09 15.97
C PRO A 490 -15.08 -10.88 17.11
N GLN A 491 -16.41 -10.78 17.23
CA GLN A 491 -17.17 -11.36 18.34
C GLN A 491 -16.93 -12.87 18.49
N GLU A 492 -16.92 -13.60 17.37
CA GLU A 492 -16.66 -15.06 17.33
C GLU A 492 -15.30 -15.40 17.96
N LEU A 493 -14.27 -14.61 17.65
CA LEU A 493 -12.92 -14.80 18.19
C LEU A 493 -12.87 -14.45 19.69
N LYS A 494 -13.52 -13.36 20.10
CA LYS A 494 -13.63 -12.99 21.52
C LYS A 494 -14.29 -14.09 22.36
N GLU A 495 -15.34 -14.72 21.84
CA GLU A 495 -16.05 -15.83 22.49
C GLU A 495 -15.21 -17.10 22.60
N MET A 496 -14.36 -17.37 21.62
CA MET A 496 -13.38 -18.45 21.71
C MET A 496 -12.31 -18.13 22.77
N LEU A 497 -11.77 -16.91 22.77
CA LEU A 497 -10.67 -16.50 23.62
C LEU A 497 -11.04 -16.44 25.11
N LYS A 498 -12.30 -16.09 25.44
CA LYS A 498 -12.76 -16.07 26.84
C LYS A 498 -12.59 -17.41 27.56
N ASN A 499 -12.60 -18.52 26.81
CA ASN A 499 -12.43 -19.87 27.33
C ASN A 499 -10.96 -20.32 27.41
N ARG A 500 -10.02 -19.54 26.85
CA ARG A 500 -8.58 -19.89 26.76
C ARG A 500 -7.73 -19.31 27.90
N GLY A 501 -8.33 -18.60 28.86
CA GLY A 501 -7.63 -18.13 30.05
C GLY A 501 -8.37 -17.03 30.82
N TYR A 502 -8.01 -16.86 32.09
CA TYR A 502 -8.64 -15.89 33.00
C TYR A 502 -8.60 -14.45 32.47
N TYR A 503 -7.46 -14.01 31.93
CA TYR A 503 -7.29 -12.64 31.42
C TYR A 503 -8.26 -12.28 30.28
N TYR A 504 -8.47 -13.19 29.32
CA TYR A 504 -9.40 -12.95 28.22
C TYR A 504 -10.85 -12.96 28.71
N ALA A 505 -11.19 -13.81 29.68
CA ALA A 505 -12.52 -13.81 30.31
C ALA A 505 -12.82 -12.48 30.99
N GLU A 506 -11.84 -11.90 31.69
CA GLU A 506 -11.97 -10.59 32.34
C GLU A 506 -12.17 -9.46 31.31
N LEU A 507 -11.33 -9.44 30.25
CA LEU A 507 -11.45 -8.45 29.17
C LEU A 507 -12.80 -8.53 28.45
N TYR A 508 -13.30 -9.75 28.21
CA TYR A 508 -14.61 -9.98 27.63
C TYR A 508 -15.74 -9.45 28.53
N LYS A 509 -15.68 -9.74 29.84
CA LYS A 509 -16.66 -9.21 30.81
C LYS A 509 -16.65 -7.68 30.88
N LYS A 510 -15.47 -7.06 30.89
CA LYS A 510 -15.31 -5.60 30.80
C LYS A 510 -15.92 -5.02 29.52
N ASP A 511 -15.84 -5.73 28.41
CA ASP A 511 -16.44 -5.33 27.14
C ASP A 511 -17.98 -5.38 27.19
N GLN A 512 -18.55 -6.46 27.74
CA GLN A 512 -20.00 -6.60 27.94
C GLN A 512 -20.58 -5.51 28.85
N ASN A 513 -19.91 -5.20 29.96
CA ASN A 513 -20.33 -4.13 30.87
C ASN A 513 -20.36 -2.77 30.15
N ARG A 514 -19.37 -2.49 29.31
CA ARG A 514 -19.31 -1.25 28.52
C ARG A 514 -20.41 -1.19 27.47
N ALA A 515 -20.74 -2.31 26.82
CA ALA A 515 -21.84 -2.38 25.87
C ALA A 515 -23.18 -2.05 26.55
N LEU A 516 -23.41 -2.59 27.75
CA LEU A 516 -24.60 -2.31 28.56
C LEU A 516 -24.67 -0.83 28.98
N SER A 517 -23.55 -0.21 29.37
CA SER A 517 -23.51 1.21 29.74
C SER A 517 -23.67 2.18 28.56
N ARG A 518 -23.38 1.76 27.33
CA ARG A 518 -23.61 2.57 26.11
C ARG A 518 -25.04 2.47 25.57
N GLY A 519 -25.84 1.54 26.09
CA GLY A 519 -27.24 1.34 25.73
C GLY A 519 -28.23 2.16 26.57
N TYR A 520 -27.75 3.15 27.32
CA TYR A 520 -28.56 4.11 28.10
C TYR A 520 -28.43 5.53 27.54
#